data_AF-A0A1G4JFG7-F1
#
_entry.id   AF-A0A1G4JFG7-F1
#
_cell.length_a   1.000
_cell.length_b   1.000
_cell.length_c   1.000
_cell.angle_alpha   90.00
_cell.angle_beta   90.00
_cell.angle_gamma   90.00
#
_symmetry.space_group_name_H-M   'P 1'
#
loop_
_entity.id
_entity.type
_entity.pdbx_description
1 polymer ?
#
loop_
_entity_poly.entity_id
_entity_poly.type
_entity_poly.pdbx_seq_one_letter_code
_entity_poly.pdbx_strand_id
1 'polypeptide(L)'
;MTIVDEPSGSEASPDDKYRDFLDATAVMIAVGLLHTKPAIRIAGVMPAFAARSALPALTRWSLPLRPFSAFSPQWATLNQIKRGAKPPERKKQTVSPDLKRCPVRKGVVLRVMVLKPKKPNSAQRKACRVRLTNGNVISAYIPGEGHNAQEHSIVFVRGGRCQDLPGVKYRVVRGAGDLSGVVNRITSRSKYGVKMPQKD
;
A
#
# COMPACT_ATOMS: atom_id res chain seq x y z
N MET A 1 16.11 71.19 33.88
CA MET A 1 15.06 72.14 33.41
C MET A 1 14.97 71.92 31.92
N THR A 2 14.04 71.14 31.36
CA THR A 2 12.55 71.16 31.41
C THR A 2 12.03 69.71 31.26
N ILE A 3 11.23 69.12 32.16
CA ILE A 3 9.74 69.05 32.19
C ILE A 3 9.07 69.13 30.81
N VAL A 4 8.35 68.08 30.40
CA VAL A 4 6.92 68.05 29.94
C VAL A 4 6.54 66.62 29.50
N ASP A 5 5.69 66.00 30.32
CA ASP A 5 4.48 65.18 30.08
C ASP A 5 4.46 63.84 29.32
N GLU A 6 4.01 62.82 30.07
CA GLU A 6 3.18 61.70 29.61
C GLU A 6 1.87 62.18 28.97
N PRO A 7 1.26 61.36 28.09
CA PRO A 7 -0.17 61.13 28.30
C PRO A 7 -0.53 59.64 28.35
N SER A 8 -1.26 59.34 29.43
CA SER A 8 -2.16 58.22 29.64
C SER A 8 -3.12 57.96 28.47
N GLY A 9 -3.33 56.70 28.12
CA GLY A 9 -4.34 56.27 27.15
C GLY A 9 -4.75 54.80 27.32
N SER A 10 -5.62 54.57 28.30
CA SER A 10 -6.66 53.54 28.40
C SER A 10 -6.45 52.16 27.76
N GLU A 11 -6.37 51.16 28.64
CA GLU A 11 -6.61 49.73 28.39
C GLU A 11 -7.98 49.50 27.70
N ALA A 12 -7.98 48.75 26.59
CA ALA A 12 -9.18 48.26 25.93
C ALA A 12 -9.31 46.74 26.14
N SER A 13 -10.44 46.33 26.69
CA SER A 13 -10.80 44.94 27.04
C SER A 13 -10.86 44.01 25.81
N PRO A 14 -10.44 42.74 25.92
CA PRO A 14 -10.45 41.79 24.80
C PRO A 14 -11.77 41.00 24.72
N ASP A 15 -12.87 41.67 24.41
CA ASP A 15 -14.18 41.03 24.20
C ASP A 15 -14.90 41.66 23.00
N ASP A 16 -14.48 41.37 21.75
CA ASP A 16 -15.28 41.67 20.53
C ASP A 16 -14.67 41.08 19.24
N LYS A 17 -14.45 39.76 19.18
CA LYS A 17 -14.12 39.05 17.91
C LYS A 17 -14.97 37.80 17.66
N TYR A 18 -16.15 37.74 18.27
CA TYR A 18 -17.15 36.71 18.01
C TYR A 18 -18.53 37.35 17.88
N ARG A 19 -18.69 38.15 16.83
CA ARG A 19 -19.97 38.61 16.30
C ARG A 19 -19.71 38.98 14.85
N ASP A 20 -20.68 38.68 14.01
CA ASP A 20 -20.67 38.86 12.56
C ASP A 20 -20.01 37.70 11.81
N PHE A 21 -20.81 36.64 11.58
CA PHE A 21 -20.95 35.90 10.30
C PHE A 21 -21.95 34.73 10.45
N LEU A 22 -23.03 34.95 11.22
CA LEU A 22 -24.19 34.06 11.30
C LEU A 22 -25.44 34.92 11.50
N ASP A 23 -25.90 35.53 10.41
CA ASP A 23 -27.28 36.00 10.25
C ASP A 23 -27.60 36.07 8.75
N ALA A 24 -28.00 34.92 8.21
CA ALA A 24 -28.76 34.83 6.97
C ALA A 24 -29.53 33.50 6.97
N THR A 25 -30.34 33.30 8.01
CA THR A 25 -31.36 32.26 8.04
C THR A 25 -32.72 32.90 7.77
N ALA A 26 -33.44 32.32 6.82
CA ALA A 26 -34.90 32.31 6.69
C ALA A 26 -35.60 33.52 6.04
N VAL A 27 -35.94 33.36 4.74
CA VAL A 27 -37.30 33.59 4.24
C VAL A 27 -37.67 32.48 3.23
N MET A 28 -38.54 31.56 3.70
CA MET A 28 -39.70 30.92 3.05
C MET A 28 -39.57 30.34 1.62
N ILE A 29 -39.62 29.01 1.43
CA ILE A 29 -40.78 28.08 1.27
C ILE A 29 -41.29 27.94 -0.18
N ALA A 30 -41.40 26.66 -0.57
CA ALA A 30 -42.23 26.06 -1.63
C ALA A 30 -41.78 26.20 -3.09
N VAL A 31 -41.39 25.07 -3.68
CA VAL A 31 -42.21 24.26 -4.61
C VAL A 31 -41.32 23.11 -5.09
N GLY A 32 -41.78 21.87 -4.88
CA GLY A 32 -41.14 20.69 -5.46
C GLY A 32 -41.36 20.64 -6.97
N LEU A 33 -40.40 20.11 -7.71
CA LEU A 33 -40.62 19.33 -8.94
C LEU A 33 -39.29 18.69 -9.38
N LEU A 34 -39.32 17.35 -9.46
CA LEU A 34 -38.67 16.50 -10.47
C LEU A 34 -37.14 16.52 -10.65
N HIS A 35 -36.54 15.37 -10.30
CA HIS A 35 -35.61 14.57 -11.11
C HIS A 35 -35.02 15.20 -12.39
N THR A 36 -33.69 15.19 -12.53
CA THR A 36 -32.99 14.61 -13.70
C THR A 36 -31.48 14.46 -13.44
N LYS A 37 -30.96 13.27 -13.74
CA LYS A 37 -29.52 12.96 -13.84
C LYS A 37 -29.09 13.21 -15.29
N PRO A 38 -27.94 13.82 -15.59
CA PRO A 38 -27.42 13.83 -16.95
C PRO A 38 -26.77 12.48 -17.29
N ALA A 39 -27.46 11.68 -18.09
CA ALA A 39 -26.93 10.48 -18.73
C ALA A 39 -26.29 10.87 -20.08
N ILE A 40 -25.00 10.60 -20.21
CA ILE A 40 -24.21 10.75 -21.43
C ILE A 40 -24.71 9.71 -22.46
N ARG A 41 -25.24 10.16 -23.59
CA ARG A 41 -25.65 9.32 -24.73
C ARG A 41 -24.48 9.18 -25.70
N ILE A 42 -24.00 7.95 -25.92
CA ILE A 42 -23.16 7.60 -27.06
C ILE A 42 -24.09 6.96 -28.10
N ALA A 43 -24.22 7.61 -29.26
CA ALA A 43 -24.98 7.11 -30.39
C ALA A 43 -24.25 5.93 -31.04
N GLY A 44 -24.85 4.75 -30.98
CA GLY A 44 -24.42 3.57 -31.74
C GLY A 44 -25.18 3.51 -33.06
N VAL A 45 -24.46 3.66 -34.17
CA VAL A 45 -24.93 3.34 -35.52
C VAL A 45 -24.94 1.81 -35.67
N MET A 46 -26.09 1.25 -36.02
CA MET A 46 -26.19 -0.14 -36.49
C MET A 46 -26.37 -0.14 -38.01
N PRO A 47 -25.73 -1.06 -38.74
CA PRO A 47 -26.27 -1.51 -40.01
C PRO A 47 -26.79 -2.94 -39.87
N ALA A 48 -28.06 -3.11 -40.22
CA ALA A 48 -28.63 -4.41 -40.55
C ALA A 48 -28.33 -4.69 -42.03
N PHE A 49 -27.71 -5.83 -42.33
CA PHE A 49 -27.69 -6.39 -43.67
C PHE A 49 -28.13 -7.85 -43.66
N ALA A 50 -28.94 -8.14 -44.67
CA ALA A 50 -29.80 -9.29 -44.84
C ALA A 50 -29.11 -10.66 -44.90
N ALA A 51 -29.90 -11.67 -44.58
CA ALA A 51 -29.60 -13.08 -44.78
C ALA A 51 -29.44 -13.45 -46.27
N ARG A 52 -28.53 -14.38 -46.57
CA ARG A 52 -28.61 -15.30 -47.72
C ARG A 52 -27.79 -16.58 -47.45
N SER A 53 -28.54 -17.68 -47.34
CA SER A 53 -28.32 -19.05 -47.84
C SER A 53 -26.91 -19.66 -48.03
N ALA A 54 -26.83 -20.91 -47.53
CA ALA A 54 -26.17 -22.10 -48.09
C ALA A 54 -24.68 -22.37 -47.76
N LEU A 55 -24.45 -23.57 -47.19
CA LEU A 55 -23.16 -24.23 -46.90
C LEU A 55 -22.49 -24.74 -48.20
N PRO A 56 -21.15 -24.98 -48.21
CA PRO A 56 -20.60 -26.31 -47.85
C PRO A 56 -19.38 -26.19 -46.90
N ALA A 57 -19.31 -27.00 -45.85
CA ALA A 57 -18.62 -28.30 -45.78
C ALA A 57 -17.08 -28.25 -45.86
N LEU A 58 -16.46 -28.68 -44.74
CA LEU A 58 -15.09 -29.23 -44.59
C LEU A 58 -13.93 -28.24 -44.80
N THR A 59 -13.24 -27.82 -43.75
CA THR A 59 -12.18 -28.64 -43.14
C THR A 59 -12.04 -28.27 -41.67
N ARG A 60 -12.61 -29.12 -40.81
CA ARG A 60 -12.37 -29.10 -39.37
C ARG A 60 -10.89 -29.41 -39.16
N TRP A 61 -10.06 -28.43 -38.79
CA TRP A 61 -8.73 -28.70 -38.25
C TRP A 61 -8.89 -29.56 -36.99
N SER A 62 -8.82 -30.88 -37.16
CA SER A 62 -8.70 -31.83 -36.07
C SER A 62 -7.29 -31.69 -35.52
N LEU A 63 -7.10 -30.78 -34.57
CA LEU A 63 -5.97 -30.89 -33.65
C LEU A 63 -6.14 -32.25 -32.95
N PRO A 64 -5.15 -33.15 -33.00
CA PRO A 64 -5.22 -34.37 -32.20
C PRO A 64 -5.22 -33.91 -30.74
N LEU A 65 -6.38 -34.02 -30.09
CA LEU A 65 -6.49 -33.98 -28.65
C LEU A 65 -5.59 -35.11 -28.15
N ARG A 66 -4.40 -34.76 -27.66
CA ARG A 66 -3.58 -35.69 -26.89
C ARG A 66 -4.50 -36.30 -25.83
N PRO A 67 -4.72 -37.62 -25.78
CA PRO A 67 -5.45 -38.21 -24.68
C PRO A 67 -4.59 -37.98 -23.44
N PHE A 68 -5.03 -37.06 -22.60
CA PHE A 68 -4.43 -36.82 -21.31
C PHE A 68 -4.71 -38.06 -20.46
N SER A 69 -3.78 -39.03 -20.48
CA SER A 69 -3.81 -40.29 -19.72
C SER A 69 -5.04 -41.18 -19.98
N ALA A 70 -4.82 -42.34 -20.61
CA ALA A 70 -5.84 -43.39 -20.73
C ALA A 70 -6.17 -44.09 -19.39
N PHE A 71 -5.48 -43.75 -18.30
CA PHE A 71 -5.81 -44.24 -16.96
C PHE A 71 -6.64 -43.20 -16.22
N SER A 72 -7.84 -43.60 -15.81
CA SER A 72 -8.58 -42.89 -14.77
C SER A 72 -7.68 -42.81 -13.53
N PRO A 73 -7.63 -41.67 -12.80
CA PRO A 73 -6.87 -41.59 -11.57
C PRO A 73 -7.46 -42.60 -10.58
N GLN A 74 -6.81 -43.76 -10.44
CA GLN A 74 -7.18 -44.75 -9.45
C GLN A 74 -6.84 -44.18 -8.08
N TRP A 75 -7.86 -44.11 -7.23
CA TRP A 75 -7.69 -43.78 -5.82
C TRP A 75 -6.76 -44.80 -5.18
N ALA A 76 -5.94 -44.34 -4.23
CA ALA A 76 -5.06 -45.26 -3.50
C ALA A 76 -5.89 -46.35 -2.80
N THR A 77 -5.45 -47.60 -2.92
CA THR A 77 -6.12 -48.73 -2.26
C THR A 77 -6.02 -48.58 -0.74
N LEU A 78 -6.94 -49.20 0.00
CA LEU A 78 -6.92 -49.17 1.47
C LEU A 78 -5.60 -49.69 2.05
N ASN A 79 -5.01 -50.72 1.43
CA ASN A 79 -3.69 -51.24 1.82
C ASN A 79 -2.55 -50.26 1.55
N GLN A 80 -2.62 -49.46 0.47
CA GLN A 80 -1.65 -48.39 0.20
C GLN A 80 -1.79 -47.26 1.22
N ILE A 81 -3.01 -46.84 1.55
CA ILE A 81 -3.28 -45.81 2.58
C ILE A 81 -2.82 -46.30 3.95
N LYS A 82 -3.11 -47.57 4.29
CA LYS A 82 -2.65 -48.22 5.53
C LYS A 82 -1.12 -48.28 5.62
N ARG A 83 -0.43 -48.42 4.48
CA ARG A 83 1.05 -48.34 4.36
C ARG A 83 1.58 -46.90 4.35
N GLY A 84 0.72 -45.89 4.49
CA GLY A 84 1.11 -44.49 4.59
C GLY A 84 1.03 -43.69 3.29
N ALA A 85 0.39 -44.20 2.24
CA ALA A 85 0.08 -43.41 1.06
C ALA A 85 -0.90 -42.28 1.44
N LYS A 86 -0.35 -41.10 1.68
CA LYS A 86 -1.08 -39.86 1.98
C LYS A 86 -0.65 -38.79 0.98
N PRO A 87 -1.55 -37.89 0.56
CA PRO A 87 -1.14 -36.71 -0.20
C PRO A 87 -0.06 -35.94 0.57
N PRO A 88 1.01 -35.48 -0.10
CA PRO A 88 2.08 -34.76 0.59
C PRO A 88 1.56 -33.43 1.13
N GLU A 89 1.66 -33.24 2.45
CA GLU A 89 1.29 -31.98 3.08
C GLU A 89 2.39 -30.92 2.81
N ARG A 90 2.06 -29.92 2.00
CA ARG A 90 2.99 -28.81 1.70
C ARG A 90 2.95 -27.76 2.81
N LYS A 91 3.97 -27.74 3.67
CA LYS A 91 4.15 -26.68 4.66
C LYS A 91 4.40 -25.34 3.95
N LYS A 92 3.60 -24.31 4.29
CA LYS A 92 3.80 -22.95 3.77
C LYS A 92 5.06 -22.35 4.37
N GLN A 93 5.98 -21.91 3.53
CA GLN A 93 7.15 -21.16 4.00
C GLN A 93 6.71 -19.76 4.44
N THR A 94 7.27 -19.29 5.55
CA THR A 94 7.06 -17.92 6.01
C THR A 94 7.62 -16.93 5.01
N VAL A 95 6.94 -15.80 4.80
CA VAL A 95 7.42 -14.71 3.92
C VAL A 95 8.80 -14.18 4.37
N SER A 96 9.07 -14.25 5.67
CA SER A 96 10.21 -13.63 6.35
C SER A 96 10.95 -14.65 7.23
N PRO A 97 11.67 -15.63 6.63
CA PRO A 97 12.31 -16.73 7.37
C PRO A 97 13.45 -16.26 8.29
N ASP A 98 14.17 -15.19 7.94
CA ASP A 98 15.34 -14.70 8.71
C ASP A 98 14.95 -14.09 10.07
N LEU A 99 13.65 -13.81 10.28
CA LEU A 99 13.15 -13.33 11.56
C LEU A 99 12.94 -14.45 12.59
N LYS A 100 13.16 -15.74 12.26
CA LYS A 100 13.01 -16.92 13.17
C LYS A 100 11.81 -16.80 14.13
N ARG A 101 10.60 -16.57 13.60
CA ARG A 101 9.33 -16.42 14.34
C ARG A 101 9.23 -15.19 15.28
N CYS A 102 10.18 -14.26 15.25
CA CYS A 102 10.07 -12.97 15.92
C CYS A 102 9.30 -11.97 15.06
N PRO A 103 8.46 -11.08 15.62
CA PRO A 103 7.75 -10.07 14.84
C PRO A 103 8.69 -8.98 14.30
N VAL A 104 9.67 -8.57 15.11
CA VAL A 104 10.65 -7.51 14.82
C VAL A 104 12.02 -7.96 15.33
N ARG A 105 13.09 -7.58 14.61
CA ARG A 105 14.47 -7.77 15.06
C ARG A 105 15.31 -6.52 14.83
N LYS A 106 16.21 -6.26 15.76
CA LYS A 106 17.25 -5.23 15.63
C LYS A 106 18.27 -5.66 14.57
N GLY A 107 18.84 -4.70 13.89
CA GLY A 107 19.95 -4.89 12.97
C GLY A 107 20.74 -3.61 12.74
N VAL A 108 21.90 -3.77 12.12
CA VAL A 108 22.79 -2.68 11.74
C VAL A 108 22.82 -2.59 10.21
N VAL A 109 22.65 -1.38 9.68
CA VAL A 109 22.73 -1.15 8.23
C VAL A 109 24.18 -1.30 7.79
N LEU A 110 24.39 -2.12 6.76
CA LEU A 110 25.69 -2.28 6.09
C LEU A 110 25.86 -1.22 5.01
N ARG A 111 24.85 -1.07 4.14
CA ARG A 111 24.83 -0.07 3.08
C ARG A 111 23.40 0.30 2.71
N VAL A 112 23.22 1.54 2.28
CA VAL A 112 21.97 2.05 1.72
C VAL A 112 22.06 2.01 0.20
N MET A 113 20.99 1.57 -0.46
CA MET A 113 20.95 1.39 -1.92
C MET A 113 19.63 1.87 -2.51
N VAL A 114 19.71 2.40 -3.73
CA VAL A 114 18.54 2.74 -4.54
C VAL A 114 18.38 1.65 -5.59
N LEU A 115 17.26 0.94 -5.54
CA LEU A 115 16.96 -0.17 -6.46
C LEU A 115 15.87 0.25 -7.45
N LYS A 116 16.02 -0.17 -8.70
CA LYS A 116 14.96 -0.09 -9.71
C LYS A 116 14.00 -1.27 -9.54
N PRO A 117 12.68 -1.05 -9.65
CA PRO A 117 11.69 -2.11 -9.48
C PRO A 117 11.57 -2.99 -10.72
N LYS A 118 10.80 -4.09 -10.60
CA LYS A 118 10.48 -4.97 -11.73
C LYS A 118 9.56 -4.26 -12.75
N LYS A 119 9.75 -4.48 -14.04
CA LYS A 119 8.77 -4.07 -15.07
C LYS A 119 7.37 -4.61 -14.68
N PRO A 120 6.26 -3.86 -14.77
CA PRO A 120 5.98 -2.67 -15.60
C PRO A 120 6.23 -1.32 -14.94
N ASN A 121 6.52 -1.28 -13.64
CA ASN A 121 6.64 -0.01 -12.93
C ASN A 121 8.06 0.56 -13.06
N SER A 122 8.17 1.87 -12.83
CA SER A 122 9.42 2.62 -12.82
C SER A 122 9.44 3.54 -11.60
N ALA A 123 10.53 3.50 -10.85
CA ALA A 123 10.77 4.37 -9.70
C ALA A 123 12.20 4.18 -9.20
N GLN A 124 12.63 5.03 -8.28
CA GLN A 124 13.79 4.78 -7.43
C GLN A 124 13.30 4.34 -6.04
N ARG A 125 13.53 3.08 -5.68
CA ARG A 125 13.11 2.53 -4.39
C ARG A 125 14.27 2.52 -3.41
N LYS A 126 14.08 3.14 -2.25
CA LYS A 126 15.06 3.23 -1.17
C LYS A 126 15.07 1.90 -0.40
N ALA A 127 16.20 1.22 -0.41
CA ALA A 127 16.41 -0.04 0.28
C ALA A 127 17.74 -0.02 1.04
N CYS A 128 17.93 -0.96 1.94
CA CYS A 128 19.15 -1.11 2.71
C CYS A 128 19.52 -2.59 2.86
N ARG A 129 20.82 -2.85 2.97
CA ARG A 129 21.35 -4.13 3.44
C ARG A 129 21.54 -4.03 4.94
N VAL A 130 20.98 -4.96 5.68
CA VAL A 130 20.98 -4.95 7.15
C VAL A 130 21.52 -6.28 7.66
N ARG A 131 22.47 -6.23 8.57
CA ARG A 131 22.90 -7.39 9.36
C ARG A 131 22.04 -7.47 10.61
N LEU A 132 21.19 -8.50 10.71
CA LEU A 132 20.37 -8.72 11.91
C LEU A 132 21.25 -9.17 13.08
N THR A 133 20.73 -9.04 14.30
CA THR A 133 21.37 -9.57 15.51
C THR A 133 21.67 -11.07 15.45
N ASN A 134 20.94 -11.84 14.64
CA ASN A 134 21.19 -13.29 14.48
C ASN A 134 22.32 -13.62 13.49
N GLY A 135 23.02 -12.61 12.96
CA GLY A 135 24.09 -12.77 11.99
C GLY A 135 23.64 -12.74 10.52
N ASN A 136 22.38 -13.09 10.22
CA ASN A 136 21.86 -13.09 8.85
C ASN A 136 21.85 -11.69 8.23
N VAL A 137 22.33 -11.58 6.98
CA VAL A 137 22.31 -10.35 6.20
C VAL A 137 21.12 -10.35 5.26
N ILE A 138 20.26 -9.34 5.38
CA ILE A 138 19.00 -9.22 4.65
C ILE A 138 18.92 -7.92 3.86
N SER A 139 18.02 -7.89 2.87
CA SER A 139 17.63 -6.66 2.17
C SER A 139 16.29 -6.16 2.70
N ALA A 140 16.24 -4.93 3.20
CA ALA A 140 15.03 -4.33 3.77
C ALA A 140 14.65 -3.04 3.02
N TYR A 141 13.35 -2.87 2.78
CA TYR A 141 12.78 -1.68 2.17
C TYR A 141 12.55 -0.58 3.20
N ILE A 142 12.88 0.67 2.85
CA ILE A 142 12.68 1.83 3.71
C ILE A 142 11.37 2.53 3.27
N PRO A 143 10.32 2.52 4.10
CA PRO A 143 9.03 3.08 3.72
C PRO A 143 8.99 4.61 3.90
N GLY A 144 8.16 5.29 3.10
CA GLY A 144 7.93 6.74 3.20
C GLY A 144 8.84 7.60 2.33
N GLU A 145 8.64 8.90 2.43
CA GLU A 145 9.45 9.93 1.77
C GLU A 145 10.61 10.34 2.67
N GLY A 146 11.76 10.68 2.06
CA GLY A 146 13.01 10.91 2.79
C GLY A 146 13.48 9.71 3.64
N HIS A 147 14.73 9.74 4.11
CA HIS A 147 15.21 8.86 5.17
C HIS A 147 16.55 9.36 5.71
N ASN A 148 16.85 9.03 6.95
CA ASN A 148 18.11 9.33 7.63
C ASN A 148 19.00 8.09 7.81
N ALA A 149 18.73 6.99 7.09
CA ALA A 149 19.55 5.79 7.27
C ALA A 149 20.94 6.03 6.67
N GLN A 150 21.96 5.71 7.44
CA GLN A 150 23.35 5.74 7.05
C GLN A 150 23.94 4.34 7.24
N GLU A 151 25.20 4.16 6.85
CA GLU A 151 25.95 2.98 7.25
C GLU A 151 26.09 2.97 8.78
N HIS A 152 26.07 1.78 9.38
CA HIS A 152 26.11 1.57 10.83
C HIS A 152 24.89 2.06 11.63
N SER A 153 23.91 2.69 11.00
CA SER A 153 22.66 3.03 11.69
C SER A 153 21.97 1.78 12.25
N ILE A 154 21.51 1.89 13.49
CA ILE A 154 20.72 0.90 14.19
C ILE A 154 19.27 1.01 13.72
N VAL A 155 18.74 -0.09 13.23
CA VAL A 155 17.39 -0.16 12.68
C VAL A 155 16.62 -1.37 13.19
N PHE A 156 15.30 -1.23 13.28
CA PHE A 156 14.40 -2.33 13.58
C PHE A 156 13.72 -2.82 12.31
N VAL A 157 13.84 -4.12 12.03
CA VAL A 157 13.30 -4.75 10.83
C VAL A 157 12.10 -5.61 11.20
N ARG A 158 11.01 -5.44 10.44
CA ARG A 158 9.81 -6.27 10.53
C ARG A 158 9.57 -7.07 9.27
N GLY A 159 8.70 -8.06 9.38
CA GLY A 159 8.22 -8.82 8.23
C GLY A 159 7.46 -7.94 7.23
N GLY A 160 7.61 -8.22 5.94
CA GLY A 160 6.85 -7.54 4.89
C GLY A 160 7.64 -7.43 3.59
N ARG A 161 7.19 -8.14 2.56
CA ARG A 161 7.80 -8.08 1.23
C ARG A 161 7.52 -6.74 0.55
N CYS A 162 8.50 -6.22 -0.17
CA CYS A 162 8.28 -5.22 -1.20
C CYS A 162 7.92 -5.96 -2.51
N GLN A 163 6.69 -5.82 -2.98
CA GLN A 163 6.19 -6.56 -4.14
C GLN A 163 6.89 -6.18 -5.46
N ASP A 164 7.40 -4.95 -5.50
CA ASP A 164 8.04 -4.35 -6.67
C ASP A 164 9.50 -4.78 -6.82
N LEU A 165 10.19 -4.96 -5.70
CA LEU A 165 11.63 -5.26 -5.68
C LEU A 165 11.86 -6.77 -5.53
N PRO A 166 12.58 -7.43 -6.46
CA PRO A 166 13.01 -8.79 -6.27
C PRO A 166 14.01 -8.87 -5.10
N GLY A 167 13.91 -9.92 -4.30
CA GLY A 167 14.85 -10.17 -3.18
C GLY A 167 14.65 -9.30 -1.92
N VAL A 168 13.79 -8.28 -1.94
CA VAL A 168 13.53 -7.43 -0.76
C VAL A 168 12.29 -7.92 0.00
N LYS A 169 12.52 -8.81 0.96
CA LYS A 169 11.46 -9.52 1.72
C LYS A 169 11.07 -8.84 3.05
N TYR A 170 11.77 -7.78 3.42
CA TYR A 170 11.65 -7.14 4.73
C TYR A 170 11.39 -5.64 4.60
N ARG A 171 10.83 -5.05 5.66
CA ARG A 171 10.62 -3.60 5.77
C ARG A 171 11.21 -3.11 7.08
N VAL A 172 11.79 -1.92 7.04
CA VAL A 172 12.28 -1.27 8.25
C VAL A 172 11.13 -0.53 8.93
N VAL A 173 11.11 -0.55 10.26
CA VAL A 173 10.18 0.21 11.10
C VAL A 173 10.65 1.65 11.17
N ARG A 174 9.72 2.61 11.10
CA ARG A 174 10.02 4.04 11.22
C ARG A 174 9.71 4.54 12.63
N GLY A 175 10.46 5.53 13.10
CA GLY A 175 10.34 6.10 14.44
C GLY A 175 10.90 5.19 15.54
N ALA A 176 11.80 4.27 15.18
CA ALA A 176 12.46 3.36 16.11
C ALA A 176 13.94 3.18 15.72
N GLY A 177 14.82 3.16 16.72
CA GLY A 177 16.27 3.21 16.49
C GLY A 177 16.67 4.56 15.88
N ASP A 178 17.62 4.54 14.94
CA ASP A 178 18.17 5.76 14.32
C ASP A 178 17.32 6.24 13.15
N LEU A 179 16.33 5.44 12.73
CA LEU A 179 15.40 5.82 11.69
C LEU A 179 14.30 6.74 12.22
N SER A 180 14.50 8.02 11.98
CA SER A 180 13.50 9.06 12.21
C SER A 180 12.20 8.80 11.42
N GLY A 181 11.11 9.32 11.98
CA GLY A 181 9.80 9.33 11.33
C GLY A 181 9.81 10.17 10.05
N VAL A 182 8.80 9.99 9.22
CA VAL A 182 8.66 10.78 7.98
C VAL A 182 8.25 12.21 8.33
N VAL A 183 8.96 13.20 7.79
CA VAL A 183 8.69 14.62 8.05
C VAL A 183 7.32 15.03 7.50
N ASN A 184 6.61 15.91 8.20
CA ASN A 184 5.32 16.51 7.79
C ASN A 184 4.22 15.50 7.41
N ARG A 185 4.22 14.31 8.03
CA ARG A 185 3.19 13.30 7.76
C ARG A 185 1.92 13.54 8.58
N ILE A 186 0.86 13.98 7.91
CA ILE A 186 -0.45 14.19 8.55
C ILE A 186 -1.25 12.87 8.65
N THR A 187 -1.27 12.07 7.57
CA THR A 187 -2.08 10.85 7.49
C THR A 187 -1.28 9.57 7.74
N SER A 188 -1.92 8.57 8.38
CA SER A 188 -1.29 7.28 8.73
C SER A 188 0.00 7.43 9.56
N ARG A 189 0.03 8.41 10.48
CA ARG A 189 1.20 8.80 11.29
C ARG A 189 1.86 7.63 12.03
N SER A 190 1.06 6.73 12.61
CA SER A 190 1.55 5.58 13.38
C SER A 190 2.38 4.61 12.55
N LYS A 191 2.10 4.49 11.24
CA LYS A 191 2.86 3.60 10.33
C LYS A 191 4.26 4.13 10.03
N TYR A 192 4.43 5.45 10.09
CA TYR A 192 5.67 6.15 9.72
C TYR A 192 6.39 6.77 10.92
N GLY A 193 5.99 6.45 12.15
CA GLY A 193 6.67 6.89 13.37
C GLY A 193 6.56 8.38 13.66
N VAL A 194 5.41 8.99 13.35
CA VAL A 194 5.18 10.44 13.51
C VAL A 194 4.22 10.69 14.67
N LYS A 195 4.60 11.62 15.56
CA LYS A 195 3.77 12.04 16.70
C LYS A 195 2.58 12.87 16.23
N MET A 196 1.56 13.02 17.09
CA MET A 196 0.46 13.93 16.80
C MET A 196 1.00 15.36 16.80
N PRO A 197 0.71 16.18 15.77
CA PRO A 197 1.04 17.60 15.84
C PRO A 197 0.26 18.23 16.99
N GLN A 198 0.91 19.12 17.74
CA GLN A 198 0.21 19.96 18.69
C GLN A 198 -0.58 21.00 17.91
N LYS A 199 -1.81 21.26 18.35
CA LYS A 199 -2.63 22.35 17.83
C LYS A 199 -2.20 23.58 18.63
N ASP A 200 -1.66 24.58 17.95
CA ASP A 200 -1.44 25.90 18.53
C ASP A 200 -2.79 26.57 18.85
#